data_AF-A0A1R3GPC3-F1
#
_entry.id   AF-A0A1R3GPC3-F1
#
_cell.length_a   1.000
_cell.length_b   1.000
_cell.length_c   1.000
_cell.angle_alpha   90.00
_cell.angle_beta   90.00
_cell.angle_gamma   90.00
#
_symmetry.space_group_name_H-M   'P 1'
#
loop_
_entity.id
_entity.type
_entity.pdbx_description
1 polymer ?
#
loop_
_entity_poly.entity_id
_entity_poly.type
_entity_poly.pdbx_seq_one_letter_code
_entity_poly.pdbx_strand_id
1 'polypeptide(L)'
;MDPADPHFPPMEQLPQQAQQLILILEHFLQMNYPDINDNIPAPILERPILGQITRLIIAYYFRTTIRSIDTQTVILEWIGLDHDDLPTTKRIVSQFQQPKILNALCDTGLANFRLPILNIDIQDPETPMVNLQQSEHNFTIQSTDKIAYIFTASNIIKAQIGLRTEFNLILETLSYGIGFHFGRSDNLSELSTALIPFNHPIDITILYYNVEGANLASFRRHLESLIVEYEPEILIMTETRMGNLKGHEMGAVIDYNQVVLPPMMENLPPLTRSIIMNFEDILQLAYHVGSLSTSCQIEQKPNFKLAIKAIIALPNNQIACDEQTISILKHWLQIRESEIPTQEETEVILQQPEILTQIFSRGLANHLPPSYTLLKPIVKRKFQKLTANFTCITVKGERCEITYLTTFPIFRAWITVSSTLDIESTTTQHNIHITLDPIGPTILKQASTSWEA
;
A
#
# COMPACT_ATOMS: atom_id res chain seq x y z
N MET A 1 -31.30 -41.08 28.49
CA MET A 1 -30.81 -40.13 29.50
C MET A 1 -30.54 -38.87 28.74
N ASP A 2 -31.36 -37.84 28.92
CA ASP A 2 -31.03 -36.51 28.39
C ASP A 2 -29.69 -36.09 29.01
N PRO A 3 -28.73 -35.57 28.22
CA PRO A 3 -27.57 -34.94 28.79
C PRO A 3 -28.06 -33.77 29.64
N ALA A 4 -27.62 -33.73 30.90
CA ALA A 4 -27.88 -32.59 31.77
C ALA A 4 -27.34 -31.35 31.07
N ASP A 5 -28.22 -30.43 30.71
CA ASP A 5 -27.87 -29.13 30.15
C ASP A 5 -26.86 -28.47 31.12
N PRO A 6 -25.62 -28.17 30.70
CA PRO A 6 -24.64 -27.58 31.60
C PRO A 6 -25.17 -26.22 32.06
N HIS A 7 -25.64 -26.17 33.31
CA HIS A 7 -26.15 -24.92 33.86
C HIS A 7 -24.96 -24.06 34.27
N PHE A 8 -24.42 -23.32 33.31
CA PHE A 8 -23.40 -22.32 33.58
C PHE A 8 -23.96 -21.21 34.49
N PRO A 9 -23.14 -20.67 35.42
CA PRO A 9 -23.57 -19.57 36.24
C PRO A 9 -23.86 -18.33 35.37
N PRO A 10 -24.84 -17.48 35.72
CA PRO A 10 -25.03 -16.18 35.08
C PRO A 10 -23.75 -15.34 35.10
N MET A 11 -23.53 -14.54 34.04
CA MET A 11 -22.35 -13.69 33.87
C MET A 11 -22.07 -12.83 35.11
N GLU A 12 -23.12 -12.29 35.73
CA GLU A 12 -23.04 -11.38 36.88
C GLU A 12 -22.48 -12.07 38.14
N GLN A 13 -22.53 -13.40 38.20
CA GLN A 13 -22.00 -14.19 39.31
C GLN A 13 -20.52 -14.52 39.15
N LEU A 14 -19.96 -14.32 37.95
CA LEU A 14 -18.54 -14.56 37.69
C LEU A 14 -17.69 -13.37 38.17
N PRO A 15 -16.40 -13.60 38.52
CA PRO A 15 -15.47 -12.51 38.80
C PRO A 15 -15.33 -11.55 37.62
N GLN A 16 -15.14 -10.26 37.87
CA GLN A 16 -15.05 -9.23 36.83
C GLN A 16 -14.01 -9.56 35.73
N GLN A 17 -12.87 -10.16 36.09
CA GLN A 17 -11.84 -10.54 35.12
C GLN A 17 -12.30 -11.69 34.20
N ALA A 18 -13.15 -12.58 34.72
CA ALA A 18 -13.76 -13.65 33.94
C ALA A 18 -14.85 -13.10 33.01
N GLN A 19 -15.68 -12.18 33.49
CA GLN A 19 -16.66 -11.48 32.66
C GLN A 19 -15.97 -10.76 31.49
N GLN A 20 -14.87 -10.04 31.76
CA GLN A 20 -14.07 -9.39 30.72
C GLN A 20 -13.55 -10.39 29.68
N LEU A 21 -12.93 -11.49 30.12
CA LEU A 21 -12.45 -12.52 29.21
C LEU A 21 -13.58 -13.12 28.37
N ILE A 22 -14.74 -13.41 28.98
CA ILE A 22 -15.87 -13.98 28.27
C ILE A 22 -16.36 -13.00 27.20
N LEU A 23 -16.60 -11.73 27.54
CA LEU A 23 -17.02 -10.73 26.56
C LEU A 23 -16.01 -10.63 25.39
N ILE A 24 -14.71 -10.61 25.68
CA ILE A 24 -13.66 -10.63 24.65
C ILE A 24 -13.84 -11.82 23.70
N LEU A 25 -14.08 -13.02 24.26
CA LEU A 25 -14.25 -14.24 23.48
C LEU A 25 -15.58 -14.25 22.71
N GLU A 26 -16.67 -13.74 23.28
CA GLU A 26 -17.95 -13.57 22.58
C GLU A 26 -17.79 -12.69 21.34
N HIS A 27 -17.11 -11.55 21.50
CA HIS A 27 -16.82 -10.61 20.41
C HIS A 27 -15.90 -11.21 19.34
N PHE A 28 -14.88 -11.95 19.77
CA PHE A 28 -13.85 -12.52 18.89
C PHE A 28 -14.34 -13.76 18.13
N LEU A 29 -15.11 -14.62 18.80
CA LEU A 29 -15.61 -15.89 18.27
C LEU A 29 -17.03 -15.81 17.71
N GLN A 30 -17.74 -14.70 17.95
CA GLN A 30 -19.15 -14.51 17.59
C GLN A 30 -20.06 -15.54 18.27
N MET A 31 -19.86 -15.72 19.57
CA MET A 31 -20.63 -16.65 20.42
C MET A 31 -21.25 -15.87 21.57
N ASN A 32 -22.28 -16.43 22.20
CA ASN A 32 -22.90 -15.84 23.38
C ASN A 32 -22.71 -16.80 24.56
N TYR A 33 -22.43 -16.26 25.73
CA TYR A 33 -22.44 -16.96 26.99
C TYR A 33 -23.83 -16.80 27.63
N PRO A 34 -24.41 -17.86 28.22
CA PRO A 34 -23.83 -19.19 28.43
C PRO A 34 -24.10 -20.19 27.28
N ASP A 35 -24.66 -19.73 26.15
CA ASP A 35 -25.10 -20.62 25.08
C ASP A 35 -23.93 -21.44 24.50
N ILE A 36 -23.98 -22.76 24.69
CA ILE A 36 -23.12 -23.68 23.96
C ILE A 36 -23.68 -23.75 22.55
N ASN A 37 -22.97 -23.18 21.58
CA ASN A 37 -23.28 -23.46 20.20
C ASN A 37 -22.84 -24.91 19.92
N ASP A 38 -23.73 -25.81 19.49
CA ASP A 38 -23.37 -27.21 19.19
C ASP A 38 -22.23 -27.33 18.15
N ASN A 39 -21.91 -26.23 17.48
CA ASN A 39 -20.84 -26.08 16.49
C ASN A 39 -19.59 -25.30 16.96
N ILE A 40 -19.36 -25.05 18.26
CA ILE A 40 -18.13 -24.39 18.76
C ILE A 40 -16.81 -25.02 18.22
N PRO A 41 -16.71 -26.34 17.93
CA PRO A 41 -15.53 -26.87 17.27
C PRO A 41 -15.29 -26.26 15.88
N ALA A 42 -16.31 -25.90 15.12
CA ALA A 42 -16.17 -25.52 13.70
C ALA A 42 -15.38 -24.20 13.50
N PRO A 43 -15.67 -23.06 14.18
CA PRO A 43 -14.87 -21.84 14.01
C PRO A 43 -13.39 -22.01 14.40
N ILE A 44 -13.12 -22.79 15.45
CA ILE A 44 -11.76 -23.06 15.97
C ILE A 44 -11.01 -24.05 15.09
N LEU A 45 -11.68 -25.07 14.54
CA LEU A 45 -11.12 -26.08 13.64
C LEU A 45 -10.92 -25.56 12.21
N GLU A 46 -11.86 -24.76 11.69
CA GLU A 46 -11.82 -24.21 10.33
C GLU A 46 -10.86 -23.03 10.20
N ARG A 47 -10.58 -22.32 11.30
CA ARG A 47 -9.67 -21.16 11.32
C ARG A 47 -8.52 -21.41 12.30
N PRO A 48 -7.45 -22.11 11.88
CA PRO A 48 -6.38 -22.54 12.78
C PRO A 48 -5.68 -21.39 13.52
N ILE A 49 -5.59 -20.21 12.90
CA ILE A 49 -5.02 -19.00 13.55
C ILE A 49 -5.95 -18.48 14.65
N LEU A 50 -7.27 -18.47 14.40
CA LEU A 50 -8.27 -18.03 15.38
C LEU A 50 -8.25 -18.94 16.61
N GLY A 51 -8.22 -20.25 16.40
CA GLY A 51 -8.10 -21.23 17.48
C GLY A 51 -6.83 -21.08 18.30
N GLN A 52 -5.69 -20.81 17.65
CA GLN A 52 -4.43 -20.53 18.35
C GLN A 52 -4.51 -19.25 19.20
N ILE A 53 -5.07 -18.17 18.65
CA ILE A 53 -5.22 -16.89 19.37
C ILE A 53 -6.16 -17.06 20.58
N THR A 54 -7.27 -17.77 20.41
CA THR A 54 -8.23 -18.06 21.48
C THR A 54 -7.56 -18.74 22.66
N ARG A 55 -6.84 -19.85 22.40
CA ARG A 55 -6.08 -20.59 23.44
C ARG A 55 -5.02 -19.71 24.09
N LEU A 56 -4.37 -18.83 23.33
CA LEU A 56 -3.36 -17.89 23.84
C LEU A 56 -3.96 -16.85 24.78
N ILE A 57 -5.09 -16.24 24.44
CA ILE A 57 -5.77 -15.24 25.25
C ILE A 57 -6.25 -15.88 26.57
N ILE A 58 -6.94 -17.03 26.48
CA ILE A 58 -7.41 -17.77 27.66
C ILE A 58 -6.23 -18.12 28.58
N ALA A 59 -5.18 -18.73 28.02
CA ALA A 59 -4.01 -19.13 28.80
C ALA A 59 -3.28 -17.91 29.40
N TYR A 60 -3.23 -16.78 28.71
CA TYR A 60 -2.67 -15.54 29.26
C TYR A 60 -3.46 -15.08 30.48
N TYR A 61 -4.78 -14.93 30.36
CA TYR A 61 -5.65 -14.49 31.46
C TYR A 61 -5.60 -15.44 32.65
N PHE A 62 -5.57 -16.76 32.44
CA PHE A 62 -5.47 -17.74 33.52
C PHE A 62 -4.15 -17.63 34.31
N ARG A 63 -3.09 -17.12 33.67
CA ARG A 63 -1.77 -16.98 34.30
C ARG A 63 -1.58 -15.61 34.96
N THR A 64 -2.25 -14.58 34.46
CA THR A 64 -2.03 -13.20 34.91
C THR A 64 -3.13 -12.70 35.85
N THR A 65 -4.40 -13.00 35.56
CA THR A 65 -5.56 -12.38 36.23
C THR A 65 -6.48 -13.40 36.92
N ILE A 66 -6.92 -14.45 36.22
CA ILE A 66 -7.91 -15.42 36.72
C ILE A 66 -7.21 -16.63 37.33
N ARG A 67 -7.15 -16.72 38.67
CA ARG A 67 -6.48 -17.83 39.37
C ARG A 67 -7.42 -18.90 39.94
N SER A 68 -8.72 -18.63 39.99
CA SER A 68 -9.73 -19.55 40.53
C SER A 68 -9.91 -20.74 39.59
N ILE A 69 -9.72 -21.97 40.09
CA ILE A 69 -9.86 -23.19 39.29
C ILE A 69 -11.29 -23.34 38.79
N ASP A 70 -12.29 -23.15 39.66
CA ASP A 70 -13.70 -23.27 39.29
C ASP A 70 -14.08 -22.33 38.14
N THR A 71 -13.58 -21.10 38.17
CA THR A 71 -13.80 -20.11 37.11
C THR A 71 -13.10 -20.48 35.81
N GLN A 72 -11.88 -21.04 35.89
CA GLN A 72 -11.16 -21.54 34.73
C GLN A 72 -11.91 -22.70 34.07
N THR A 73 -12.41 -23.64 34.88
CA THR A 73 -13.20 -24.78 34.42
C THR A 73 -14.47 -24.34 33.70
N VAL A 74 -15.24 -23.40 34.27
CA VAL A 74 -16.44 -22.85 33.62
C VAL A 74 -16.14 -22.27 32.23
N ILE A 75 -15.06 -21.50 32.10
CA ILE A 75 -14.69 -20.87 30.81
C ILE A 75 -14.23 -21.92 29.80
N LEU A 76 -13.46 -22.92 30.24
CA LEU A 76 -12.99 -24.01 29.40
C LEU A 76 -14.12 -24.90 28.91
N GLU A 77 -15.05 -25.27 29.80
CA GLU A 77 -16.25 -26.03 29.46
C GLU A 77 -17.14 -25.27 28.47
N TRP A 78 -17.32 -23.95 28.66
CA TRP A 78 -18.09 -23.12 27.72
C TRP A 78 -17.46 -23.07 26.32
N ILE A 79 -16.14 -22.91 26.22
CA ILE A 79 -15.43 -22.89 24.93
C ILE A 79 -15.23 -24.30 24.35
N GLY A 80 -15.43 -25.36 25.13
CA GLY A 80 -15.14 -26.74 24.73
C GLY A 80 -13.64 -27.02 24.56
N LEU A 81 -12.82 -26.52 25.48
CA LEU A 81 -11.37 -26.77 25.53
C LEU A 81 -10.99 -27.49 26.81
N ASP A 82 -9.94 -28.32 26.73
CA ASP A 82 -9.34 -28.92 27.91
C ASP A 82 -8.14 -28.08 28.42
N HIS A 83 -7.78 -28.27 29.69
CA HIS A 83 -6.58 -27.63 30.25
C HIS A 83 -5.30 -27.98 29.47
N ASP A 84 -5.24 -29.17 28.88
CA ASP A 84 -4.10 -29.65 28.09
C ASP A 84 -3.99 -28.98 26.71
N ASP A 85 -5.07 -28.36 26.22
CA ASP A 85 -5.05 -27.56 24.99
C ASP A 85 -4.36 -26.21 25.17
N LEU A 86 -4.21 -25.75 26.42
CA LEU A 86 -3.66 -24.44 26.72
C LEU A 86 -2.12 -24.44 26.66
N PRO A 87 -1.50 -23.45 26.00
CA PRO A 87 -0.06 -23.34 25.95
C PRO A 87 0.57 -23.06 27.33
N THR A 88 1.77 -23.59 27.54
CA THR A 88 2.58 -23.27 28.72
C THR A 88 3.07 -21.82 28.69
N THR A 89 3.44 -21.23 29.84
CA THR A 89 3.91 -19.84 29.92
C THR A 89 5.05 -19.53 28.95
N LYS A 90 6.01 -20.44 28.79
CA LYS A 90 7.10 -20.28 27.82
C LYS A 90 6.60 -20.25 26.38
N ARG A 91 5.61 -21.09 26.05
CA ARG A 91 4.98 -21.11 24.73
C ARG A 91 4.17 -19.85 24.47
N ILE A 92 3.42 -19.35 25.45
CA ILE A 92 2.65 -18.09 25.35
C ILE A 92 3.56 -16.95 24.88
N VAL A 93 4.67 -16.71 25.58
CA VAL A 93 5.62 -15.64 25.21
C VAL A 93 6.17 -15.85 23.80
N SER A 94 6.59 -17.07 23.47
CA SER A 94 7.14 -17.35 22.14
C SER A 94 6.12 -17.22 21.01
N GLN A 95 4.83 -17.50 21.28
CA GLN A 95 3.76 -17.43 20.29
C GLN A 95 3.27 -16.00 20.09
N PHE A 96 3.21 -15.18 21.13
CA PHE A 96 2.94 -13.73 20.98
C PHE A 96 4.02 -13.01 20.17
N GLN A 97 5.24 -13.55 20.12
CA GLN A 97 6.32 -13.04 19.28
C GLN A 97 6.25 -13.52 17.83
N GLN A 98 5.36 -14.47 17.48
CA GLN A 98 5.23 -14.92 16.11
C GLN A 98 4.53 -13.85 15.26
N PRO A 99 5.12 -13.39 14.14
CA PRO A 99 4.56 -12.31 13.33
C PRO A 99 3.12 -12.55 12.89
N LYS A 100 2.77 -13.80 12.52
CA LYS A 100 1.41 -14.16 12.10
C LYS A 100 0.38 -14.00 13.23
N ILE A 101 0.73 -14.34 14.46
CA ILE A 101 -0.14 -14.21 15.63
C ILE A 101 -0.24 -12.74 16.03
N LEU A 102 0.89 -12.03 16.11
CA LEU A 102 0.92 -10.62 16.45
C LEU A 102 0.10 -9.78 15.45
N ASN A 103 0.28 -10.00 14.15
CA ASN A 103 -0.51 -9.30 13.12
C ASN A 103 -2.00 -9.58 13.27
N ALA A 104 -2.40 -10.83 13.53
CA ALA A 104 -3.80 -11.16 13.73
C ALA A 104 -4.40 -10.54 14.99
N LEU A 105 -3.62 -10.44 16.08
CA LEU A 105 -4.01 -9.73 17.30
C LEU A 105 -4.13 -8.21 17.05
N CYS A 106 -3.21 -7.61 16.28
CA CYS A 106 -3.28 -6.20 15.91
C CYS A 106 -4.45 -5.89 14.96
N ASP A 107 -4.67 -6.71 13.93
CA ASP A 107 -5.79 -6.58 12.96
C ASP A 107 -7.14 -6.55 13.70
N THR A 108 -7.24 -7.29 14.82
CA THR A 108 -8.44 -7.41 15.65
C THR A 108 -8.44 -6.49 16.87
N GLY A 109 -7.47 -5.57 16.97
CA GLY A 109 -7.38 -4.63 18.09
C GLY A 109 -7.15 -5.25 19.46
N LEU A 110 -6.79 -6.53 19.50
CA LEU A 110 -6.47 -7.24 20.73
C LEU A 110 -5.05 -6.94 21.25
N ALA A 111 -4.20 -6.38 20.39
CA ALA A 111 -2.86 -5.92 20.74
C ALA A 111 -2.54 -4.59 20.06
N ASN A 112 -1.64 -3.83 20.69
CA ASN A 112 -1.02 -2.64 20.12
C ASN A 112 0.38 -3.00 19.55
N PHE A 113 0.83 -2.30 18.52
CA PHE A 113 2.17 -2.44 17.94
C PHE A 113 3.30 -2.06 18.90
N ARG A 114 3.02 -1.20 19.89
CA ARG A 114 4.04 -0.66 20.80
C ARG A 114 4.60 -1.68 21.77
N LEU A 115 3.74 -2.57 22.28
CA LEU A 115 4.07 -3.70 23.16
C LEU A 115 2.92 -4.72 23.06
N PRO A 116 3.15 -6.05 23.09
CA PRO A 116 2.09 -7.07 23.15
C PRO A 116 1.44 -7.08 24.54
N ILE A 117 0.91 -5.93 24.95
CA ILE A 117 -0.04 -5.81 26.04
C ILE A 117 -1.38 -6.06 25.39
N LEU A 118 -2.11 -7.06 25.89
CA LEU A 118 -3.50 -7.25 25.54
C LEU A 118 -4.27 -6.09 26.17
N ASN A 119 -4.49 -5.03 25.40
CA ASN A 119 -5.36 -3.93 25.79
C ASN A 119 -6.61 -4.04 24.93
N ILE A 120 -7.58 -4.79 25.45
CA ILE A 120 -8.75 -5.17 24.68
C ILE A 120 -9.90 -4.29 25.11
N ASP A 121 -10.14 -3.22 24.36
CA ASP A 121 -11.35 -2.43 24.48
C ASP A 121 -12.40 -2.91 23.46
N ILE A 122 -13.38 -3.64 23.96
CA ILE A 122 -14.50 -4.18 23.19
C ILE A 122 -15.72 -3.26 23.19
N GLN A 123 -15.74 -2.21 24.01
CA GLN A 123 -16.89 -1.32 24.06
C GLN A 123 -16.96 -0.50 22.77
N ASP A 124 -18.18 -0.33 22.28
CA ASP A 124 -18.42 0.59 21.18
C ASP A 124 -18.14 2.02 21.71
N PRO A 125 -17.35 2.82 20.98
CA PRO A 125 -16.99 4.15 21.43
C PRO A 125 -18.21 5.08 21.43
N GLU A 126 -18.16 6.10 22.28
CA GLU A 126 -19.09 7.22 22.17
C GLU A 126 -18.96 7.89 20.79
N THR A 127 -20.08 8.45 20.32
CA THR A 127 -20.24 9.09 19.00
C THR A 127 -20.62 10.57 19.10
N PRO A 128 -19.79 11.43 19.71
CA PRO A 128 -20.05 12.86 19.77
C PRO A 128 -20.30 13.49 18.40
N MET A 129 -21.36 14.29 18.31
CA MET A 129 -21.68 15.09 17.12
C MET A 129 -21.05 16.47 17.22
N VAL A 130 -20.35 16.88 16.16
CA VAL A 130 -19.60 18.14 16.10
C VAL A 130 -20.04 18.94 14.88
N ASN A 131 -20.50 20.17 15.09
CA ASN A 131 -20.94 21.06 14.01
C ASN A 131 -19.80 22.00 13.57
N LEU A 132 -19.36 21.86 12.33
CA LEU A 132 -18.24 22.59 11.73
C LEU A 132 -18.72 23.90 11.11
N GLN A 133 -19.06 24.89 11.95
CA GLN A 133 -19.65 26.17 11.48
C GLN A 133 -18.65 27.12 10.81
N GLN A 134 -17.40 27.12 11.27
CA GLN A 134 -16.33 27.98 10.75
C GLN A 134 -15.73 27.43 9.44
N SER A 135 -14.97 28.27 8.73
CA SER A 135 -14.27 27.89 7.50
C SER A 135 -13.06 26.98 7.73
N GLU A 136 -12.49 26.96 8.92
CA GLU A 136 -11.37 26.09 9.27
C GLU A 136 -11.58 25.45 10.64
N HIS A 137 -11.33 24.14 10.74
CA HIS A 137 -11.30 23.40 12.00
C HIS A 137 -10.13 22.44 12.00
N ASN A 138 -9.50 22.27 13.16
CA ASN A 138 -8.41 21.34 13.35
C ASN A 138 -8.66 20.52 14.62
N PHE A 139 -8.61 19.20 14.50
CA PHE A 139 -8.75 18.25 15.59
C PHE A 139 -7.47 17.43 15.72
N THR A 140 -7.14 17.02 16.94
CA THR A 140 -6.06 16.08 17.21
C THR A 140 -6.62 14.92 18.02
N ILE A 141 -6.45 13.71 17.49
CA ILE A 141 -6.99 12.47 18.07
C ILE A 141 -5.82 11.55 18.36
N GLN A 142 -5.69 11.05 19.59
CA GLN A 142 -4.60 10.12 19.91
C GLN A 142 -4.88 8.76 19.27
N SER A 143 -3.84 8.09 18.78
CA SER A 143 -4.00 6.78 18.15
C SER A 143 -4.56 5.72 19.11
N THR A 144 -4.39 5.92 20.41
CA THR A 144 -4.84 5.02 21.48
C THR A 144 -6.28 5.25 21.92
N ASP A 145 -6.94 6.28 21.40
CA ASP A 145 -8.30 6.63 21.81
C ASP A 145 -9.28 5.97 20.86
N LYS A 146 -9.97 4.92 21.31
CA LYS A 146 -11.09 4.35 20.56
C LYS A 146 -12.26 5.33 20.61
N ILE A 147 -12.50 6.03 19.50
CA ILE A 147 -13.50 7.11 19.42
C ILE A 147 -14.11 7.20 18.03
N ALA A 148 -15.37 7.60 17.95
CA ALA A 148 -16.06 7.93 16.71
C ALA A 148 -16.61 9.37 16.79
N TYR A 149 -16.54 10.12 15.70
CA TYR A 149 -17.08 11.49 15.62
C TYR A 149 -18.02 11.59 14.42
N ILE A 150 -19.17 12.23 14.63
CA ILE A 150 -20.06 12.67 13.55
C ILE A 150 -19.84 14.16 13.33
N PHE A 151 -19.10 14.52 12.28
CA PHE A 151 -18.94 15.91 11.88
C PHE A 151 -20.02 16.31 10.89
N THR A 152 -20.65 17.46 11.12
CA THR A 152 -21.67 18.03 10.22
C THR A 152 -21.26 19.42 9.76
N ALA A 153 -21.44 19.73 8.49
CA ALA A 153 -21.11 21.02 7.91
C ALA A 153 -22.15 21.41 6.84
N SER A 154 -22.82 22.56 7.00
CA SER A 154 -23.84 23.02 6.05
C SER A 154 -23.33 24.08 5.07
N ASN A 155 -24.02 24.29 3.95
CA ASN A 155 -23.77 25.35 2.97
C ASN A 155 -22.35 25.37 2.38
N ILE A 156 -21.82 24.20 2.06
CA ILE A 156 -20.46 23.99 1.55
C ILE A 156 -20.45 24.09 0.02
N ILE A 157 -19.61 24.97 -0.53
CA ILE A 157 -19.35 25.08 -1.98
C ILE A 157 -18.01 24.42 -2.34
N LYS A 158 -17.05 24.41 -1.42
CA LYS A 158 -15.77 23.72 -1.55
C LYS A 158 -15.37 23.11 -0.21
N ALA A 159 -14.80 21.91 -0.24
CA ALA A 159 -14.22 21.28 0.93
C ALA A 159 -12.81 20.79 0.62
N GLN A 160 -11.91 20.97 1.58
CA GLN A 160 -10.64 20.27 1.67
C GLN A 160 -10.56 19.62 3.04
N ILE A 161 -10.31 18.32 3.05
CA ILE A 161 -10.16 17.54 4.27
C ILE A 161 -8.74 16.99 4.27
N GLY A 162 -7.97 17.35 5.28
CA GLY A 162 -6.61 16.90 5.48
C GLY A 162 -6.52 15.93 6.64
N LEU A 163 -5.86 14.79 6.42
CA LEU A 163 -5.44 13.90 7.50
C LEU A 163 -3.92 13.92 7.57
N ARG A 164 -3.39 14.27 8.74
CA ARG A 164 -1.95 14.25 9.02
C ARG A 164 -1.66 13.32 10.17
N THR A 165 -0.57 12.58 10.05
CA THR A 165 -0.10 11.69 11.12
C THR A 165 1.06 12.39 11.84
N GLU A 166 0.94 12.54 13.14
CA GLU A 166 1.94 13.19 14.00
C GLU A 166 2.51 12.16 14.98
N PHE A 167 3.83 11.99 14.96
CA PHE A 167 4.53 11.14 15.92
C PHE A 167 5.36 12.00 16.87
N ASN A 168 5.02 11.96 18.16
CA ASN A 168 5.81 12.61 19.18
C ASN A 168 6.90 11.64 19.64
N LEU A 169 8.15 11.83 19.18
CA LEU A 169 9.27 10.94 19.55
C LEU A 169 9.59 10.90 21.06
N ILE A 170 9.24 11.96 21.81
CA ILE A 170 9.58 12.07 23.24
C ILE A 170 8.57 11.31 24.10
N LEU A 171 7.28 11.52 23.83
CA LEU A 171 6.20 10.77 24.47
C LEU A 171 5.99 9.40 23.83
N GLU A 172 6.68 9.20 22.72
CA GLU A 172 6.49 8.14 21.75
C GLU A 172 5.04 8.06 21.20
N THR A 173 4.11 8.95 21.53
CA THR A 173 2.71 8.82 21.10
C THR A 173 2.51 9.11 19.60
N LEU A 174 1.56 8.39 19.00
CA LEU A 174 1.05 8.64 17.66
C LEU A 174 -0.29 9.37 17.78
N SER A 175 -0.53 10.37 16.94
CA SER A 175 -1.79 11.09 16.88
C SER A 175 -2.14 11.46 15.44
N TYR A 176 -3.42 11.69 15.20
CA TYR A 176 -3.97 12.08 13.92
C TYR A 176 -4.49 13.50 14.03
N GLY A 177 -3.91 14.39 13.22
CA GLY A 177 -4.45 15.71 12.97
C GLY A 177 -5.48 15.65 11.85
N ILE A 178 -6.69 16.11 12.10
CA ILE A 178 -7.75 16.22 11.08
C ILE A 178 -8.04 17.69 10.86
N GLY A 179 -7.79 18.16 9.65
CA GLY A 179 -8.08 19.53 9.22
C GLY A 179 -9.27 19.55 8.28
N PHE A 180 -10.23 20.43 8.55
CA PHE A 180 -11.35 20.72 7.66
C PHE A 180 -11.26 22.17 7.20
N HIS A 181 -11.26 22.38 5.89
CA HIS A 181 -11.28 23.70 5.28
C HIS A 181 -12.46 23.80 4.31
N PHE A 182 -13.38 24.72 4.59
CA PHE A 182 -14.63 24.88 3.85
C PHE A 182 -14.73 26.26 3.21
N GLY A 183 -14.96 26.27 1.89
CA GLY A 183 -15.45 27.43 1.16
C GLY A 183 -16.97 27.45 1.18
N ARG A 184 -17.55 28.56 1.66
CA ARG A 184 -18.99 28.78 1.76
C ARG A 184 -19.38 30.00 0.92
N SER A 185 -20.67 30.15 0.63
CA SER A 185 -21.21 31.27 -0.17
C SER A 185 -20.85 32.65 0.39
N ASP A 186 -20.72 32.74 1.71
CA ASP A 186 -20.42 33.92 2.50
C ASP A 186 -18.93 34.09 2.82
N ASN A 187 -18.11 33.05 2.59
CA ASN A 187 -16.68 33.07 2.87
C ASN A 187 -15.92 32.14 1.91
N LEU A 188 -15.39 32.73 0.83
CA LEU A 188 -14.62 32.00 -0.18
C LEU A 188 -13.20 31.74 0.35
N SER A 189 -12.98 30.55 0.91
CA SER A 189 -11.64 30.09 1.25
C SER A 189 -10.80 29.95 -0.02
N GLU A 190 -9.64 30.62 -0.08
CA GLU A 190 -8.64 30.46 -1.15
C GLU A 190 -7.88 29.13 -0.99
N LEU A 191 -8.58 28.01 -1.22
CA LEU A 191 -7.95 26.69 -1.20
C LEU A 191 -7.20 26.46 -2.51
N SER A 192 -5.87 26.58 -2.48
CA SER A 192 -4.97 26.46 -3.64
C SER A 192 -4.98 25.07 -4.31
N THR A 193 -5.56 24.06 -3.66
CA THR A 193 -5.61 22.66 -4.10
C THR A 193 -7.03 22.09 -4.22
N ALA A 194 -8.08 22.91 -4.06
CA ALA A 194 -9.45 22.42 -4.13
C ALA A 194 -9.90 22.10 -5.57
N LEU A 195 -10.64 20.99 -5.70
CA LEU A 195 -11.37 20.60 -6.91
C LEU A 195 -12.41 21.67 -7.33
N ILE A 196 -13.03 21.45 -8.50
CA ILE A 196 -14.09 22.30 -9.03
C ILE A 196 -15.19 22.48 -7.96
N PRO A 197 -15.59 23.72 -7.63
CA PRO A 197 -16.65 23.98 -6.64
C PRO A 197 -17.96 23.29 -7.02
N PHE A 198 -18.75 22.95 -6.01
CA PHE A 198 -20.11 22.47 -6.22
C PHE A 198 -20.97 23.53 -6.92
N ASN A 199 -21.87 23.09 -7.80
CA ASN A 199 -22.78 23.98 -8.53
C ASN A 199 -23.79 24.69 -7.61
N HIS A 200 -24.03 24.11 -6.43
CA HIS A 200 -24.90 24.65 -5.39
C HIS A 200 -24.30 24.30 -4.02
N PRO A 201 -24.58 25.09 -2.96
CA PRO A 201 -24.18 24.74 -1.60
C PRO A 201 -24.78 23.40 -1.20
N ILE A 202 -23.97 22.55 -0.55
CA ILE A 202 -24.39 21.26 -0.03
C ILE A 202 -24.12 21.16 1.47
N ASP A 203 -24.89 20.32 2.15
CA ASP A 203 -24.60 19.90 3.51
C ASP A 203 -23.83 18.58 3.45
N ILE A 204 -22.88 18.39 4.36
CA ILE A 204 -21.99 17.23 4.40
C ILE A 204 -21.94 16.70 5.83
N THR A 205 -22.11 15.40 5.95
CA THR A 205 -21.91 14.58 7.13
C THR A 205 -20.68 13.70 6.94
N ILE A 206 -19.80 13.68 7.94
CA ILE A 206 -18.52 12.99 7.89
C ILE A 206 -18.42 12.14 9.15
N LEU A 207 -18.30 10.82 8.98
CA LEU A 207 -18.01 9.89 10.06
C LEU A 207 -16.50 9.68 10.13
N TYR A 208 -15.90 10.06 11.25
CA TYR A 208 -14.54 9.66 11.61
C TYR A 208 -14.59 8.54 12.64
N TYR A 209 -13.79 7.50 12.46
CA TYR A 209 -13.70 6.38 13.38
C TYR A 209 -12.22 5.99 13.61
N ASN A 210 -11.73 6.16 14.84
CA ASN A 210 -10.45 5.56 15.25
C ASN A 210 -10.70 4.14 15.77
N VAL A 211 -10.43 3.15 14.92
CA VAL A 211 -10.99 1.80 15.09
C VAL A 211 -10.20 0.94 16.06
N GLU A 212 -8.89 1.18 16.17
CA GLU A 212 -7.93 0.34 16.88
C GLU A 212 -7.87 -1.13 16.43
N GLY A 213 -8.41 -1.48 15.26
CA GLY A 213 -8.41 -2.85 14.73
C GLY A 213 -9.72 -3.20 14.05
N ALA A 214 -9.75 -3.08 12.72
CA ALA A 214 -10.99 -3.17 11.93
C ALA A 214 -11.46 -4.61 11.63
N ASN A 215 -10.69 -5.63 12.03
CA ASN A 215 -11.04 -7.03 11.77
C ASN A 215 -11.92 -7.66 12.87
N LEU A 216 -12.49 -6.86 13.78
CA LEU A 216 -13.48 -7.31 14.76
C LEU A 216 -14.90 -7.28 14.19
N ALA A 217 -15.69 -8.29 14.53
CA ALA A 217 -17.09 -8.39 14.11
C ALA A 217 -17.99 -7.34 14.76
N SER A 218 -17.77 -7.02 16.04
CA SER A 218 -18.53 -5.96 16.71
C SER A 218 -18.30 -4.60 16.10
N PHE A 219 -17.06 -4.26 15.77
CA PHE A 219 -16.77 -3.02 15.08
C PHE A 219 -17.56 -2.90 13.78
N ARG A 220 -17.63 -3.96 12.96
CA ARG A 220 -18.42 -3.95 11.72
C ARG A 220 -19.90 -3.69 11.99
N ARG A 221 -20.49 -4.38 12.96
CA ARG A 221 -21.89 -4.17 13.36
C ARG A 221 -22.14 -2.73 13.82
N HIS A 222 -21.23 -2.18 14.63
CA HIS A 222 -21.35 -0.80 15.10
C HIS A 222 -21.21 0.19 13.95
N LEU A 223 -20.21 0.02 13.08
CA LEU A 223 -20.04 0.85 11.89
C LEU A 223 -21.26 0.81 10.97
N GLU A 224 -21.83 -0.37 10.71
CA GLU A 224 -23.07 -0.53 9.95
C GLU A 224 -24.22 0.24 10.60
N SER A 225 -24.37 0.18 11.93
CA SER A 225 -25.39 0.95 12.64
C SER A 225 -25.21 2.47 12.47
N LEU A 226 -23.97 2.97 12.55
CA LEU A 226 -23.68 4.39 12.35
C LEU A 226 -23.90 4.83 10.90
N ILE A 227 -23.58 3.99 9.93
CA ILE A 227 -23.84 4.27 8.52
C ILE A 227 -25.35 4.38 8.27
N VAL A 228 -26.15 3.46 8.83
CA VAL A 228 -27.61 3.48 8.69
C VAL A 228 -28.23 4.66 9.43
N GLU A 229 -27.72 5.02 10.60
CA GLU A 229 -28.27 6.10 11.42
C GLU A 229 -27.94 7.50 10.87
N TYR A 230 -26.70 7.71 10.41
CA TYR A 230 -26.20 9.04 10.06
C TYR A 230 -26.01 9.27 8.56
N GLU A 231 -26.08 8.21 7.73
CA GLU A 231 -25.89 8.27 6.27
C GLU A 231 -24.70 9.17 5.83
N PRO A 232 -23.48 8.98 6.38
CA PRO A 232 -22.39 9.92 6.15
C PRO A 232 -21.92 9.90 4.69
N GLU A 233 -21.70 11.05 4.07
CA GLU A 233 -21.17 11.12 2.70
C GLU A 233 -19.67 10.78 2.65
N ILE A 234 -18.95 10.97 3.77
CA ILE A 234 -17.51 10.71 3.88
C ILE A 234 -17.24 9.86 5.13
N LEU A 235 -16.56 8.74 4.93
CA LEU A 235 -16.05 7.88 6.00
C LEU A 235 -14.53 7.97 6.09
N ILE A 236 -14.01 8.34 7.26
CA ILE A 236 -12.58 8.37 7.57
C ILE A 236 -12.31 7.36 8.68
N MET A 237 -11.47 6.35 8.41
CA MET A 237 -11.06 5.37 9.40
C MET A 237 -9.56 5.44 9.65
N THR A 238 -9.15 5.53 10.91
CA THR A 238 -7.75 5.42 11.35
C THR A 238 -7.56 4.21 12.26
N GLU A 239 -6.30 3.83 12.49
CA GLU A 239 -5.95 2.62 13.27
C GLU A 239 -6.76 1.40 12.83
N THR A 240 -7.00 1.24 11.52
CA THR A 240 -7.64 0.02 11.01
C THR A 240 -6.76 -1.20 11.32
N ARG A 241 -5.43 -0.98 11.44
CA ARG A 241 -4.37 -1.99 11.64
C ARG A 241 -4.36 -3.10 10.58
N MET A 242 -5.20 -2.96 9.55
CA MET A 242 -5.29 -3.83 8.40
C MET A 242 -4.47 -3.23 7.25
N GLY A 243 -3.91 -4.10 6.40
CA GLY A 243 -3.23 -3.65 5.18
C GLY A 243 -4.20 -2.96 4.20
N ASN A 244 -3.67 -2.10 3.33
CA ASN A 244 -4.43 -1.29 2.38
C ASN A 244 -5.48 -2.08 1.58
N LEU A 245 -5.11 -3.28 1.10
CA LEU A 245 -6.01 -4.13 0.32
C LEU A 245 -7.28 -4.51 1.12
N LYS A 246 -7.10 -4.98 2.36
CA LYS A 246 -8.24 -5.36 3.20
C LYS A 246 -9.09 -4.16 3.61
N GLY A 247 -8.47 -2.99 3.79
CA GLY A 247 -9.20 -1.74 4.00
C GLY A 247 -10.09 -1.38 2.80
N HIS A 248 -9.61 -1.64 1.59
CA HIS A 248 -10.35 -1.39 0.35
C HIS A 248 -11.50 -2.36 0.17
N GLU A 249 -11.25 -3.64 0.39
CA GLU A 249 -12.30 -4.66 0.42
C GLU A 249 -13.39 -4.33 1.44
N MET A 250 -12.98 -3.89 2.64
CA MET A 250 -13.94 -3.48 3.66
C MET A 250 -14.78 -2.30 3.19
N GLY A 251 -14.16 -1.23 2.67
CA GLY A 251 -14.90 -0.08 2.13
C GLY A 251 -15.89 -0.47 1.04
N ALA A 252 -15.48 -1.35 0.12
CA ALA A 252 -16.34 -1.85 -0.95
C ALA A 252 -17.56 -2.64 -0.42
N VAL A 253 -17.41 -3.39 0.68
CA VAL A 253 -18.52 -4.15 1.30
C VAL A 253 -19.59 -3.24 1.89
N ILE A 254 -19.21 -2.05 2.35
CA ILE A 254 -20.13 -1.05 2.92
C ILE A 254 -20.52 0.04 1.90
N ASP A 255 -20.27 -0.18 0.61
CA ASP A 255 -20.54 0.76 -0.50
C ASP A 255 -19.82 2.12 -0.43
N TYR A 256 -18.72 2.21 0.33
CA TYR A 256 -17.81 3.34 0.30
C TYR A 256 -16.63 3.04 -0.62
N ASN A 257 -16.61 3.65 -1.80
CA ASN A 257 -15.47 3.59 -2.72
C ASN A 257 -14.24 4.26 -2.08
N GLN A 258 -13.39 3.47 -1.43
CA GLN A 258 -12.28 3.97 -0.63
C GLN A 258 -11.29 4.76 -1.50
N VAL A 259 -11.10 6.04 -1.20
CA VAL A 259 -9.95 6.81 -1.71
C VAL A 259 -8.78 6.59 -0.76
N VAL A 260 -8.12 5.43 -0.82
CA VAL A 260 -6.77 5.33 -0.27
C VAL A 260 -5.89 6.15 -1.19
N LEU A 261 -5.51 7.35 -0.78
CA LEU A 261 -4.46 8.05 -1.50
C LEU A 261 -3.19 7.20 -1.34
N PRO A 262 -2.50 6.84 -2.44
CA PRO A 262 -1.16 6.28 -2.34
C PRO A 262 -0.30 7.15 -1.40
N PRO A 263 0.76 6.63 -0.78
CA PRO A 263 1.69 7.47 -0.04
C PRO A 263 2.26 8.55 -0.97
N MET A 264 2.32 9.79 -0.48
CA MET A 264 2.90 10.93 -1.21
C MET A 264 4.26 10.56 -1.79
N MET A 265 4.55 11.01 -3.02
CA MET A 265 5.80 10.70 -3.74
C MET A 265 7.07 10.90 -2.88
N GLU A 266 7.08 11.94 -2.05
CA GLU A 266 8.19 12.31 -1.15
C GLU A 266 8.46 11.29 -0.04
N ASN A 267 7.43 10.53 0.36
CA ASN A 267 7.47 9.53 1.42
C ASN A 267 7.79 8.13 0.89
N LEU A 268 7.85 7.95 -0.43
CA LEU A 268 8.16 6.67 -1.05
C LEU A 268 9.64 6.32 -0.92
N PRO A 269 9.97 5.02 -0.78
CA PRO A 269 11.35 4.55 -0.93
C PRO A 269 11.96 5.04 -2.25
N PRO A 270 13.27 5.37 -2.30
CA PRO A 270 13.91 5.90 -3.50
C PRO A 270 13.73 5.03 -4.75
N LEU A 271 13.71 3.70 -4.56
CA LEU A 271 13.49 2.72 -5.62
C LEU A 271 12.06 2.82 -6.18
N THR A 272 11.05 2.72 -5.30
CA THR A 272 9.62 2.85 -5.62
C THR A 272 9.34 4.17 -6.34
N ARG A 273 9.89 5.28 -5.84
CA ARG A 273 9.78 6.61 -6.45
C ARG A 273 10.34 6.63 -7.87
N SER A 274 11.54 6.07 -8.07
CA SER A 274 12.18 6.02 -9.39
C SER A 274 11.38 5.19 -10.39
N ILE A 275 10.76 4.09 -9.93
CA ILE A 275 9.88 3.26 -10.75
C ILE A 275 8.63 4.04 -11.13
N ILE A 276 7.93 4.65 -10.16
CA ILE A 276 6.72 5.42 -10.44
C ILE A 276 7.00 6.56 -11.41
N MET A 277 8.07 7.33 -11.21
CA MET A 277 8.45 8.40 -12.15
C MET A 277 8.73 7.88 -13.57
N ASN A 278 9.23 6.66 -13.71
CA ASN A 278 9.40 6.02 -15.01
C ASN A 278 8.04 5.68 -15.64
N PHE A 279 7.12 5.13 -14.85
CA PHE A 279 5.75 4.84 -15.29
C PHE A 279 4.96 6.11 -15.63
N GLU A 280 5.11 7.20 -14.87
CA GLU A 280 4.48 8.48 -15.18
C GLU A 280 4.89 8.96 -16.57
N ASP A 281 6.18 8.89 -16.90
CA ASP A 281 6.74 9.27 -18.20
C ASP A 281 6.25 8.33 -19.32
N ILE A 282 6.35 7.01 -19.09
CA ILE A 282 6.02 5.98 -20.08
C ILE A 282 4.52 5.91 -20.37
N LEU A 283 3.67 6.04 -19.35
CA LEU A 283 2.21 5.99 -19.47
C LEU A 283 1.59 7.38 -19.68
N GLN A 284 2.36 8.46 -19.52
CA GLN A 284 1.85 9.83 -19.50
C GLN A 284 0.72 9.99 -18.47
N LEU A 285 0.97 9.48 -17.27
CA LEU A 285 0.06 9.54 -16.13
C LEU A 285 0.71 10.33 -15.00
N ALA A 286 -0.10 10.98 -14.17
CA ALA A 286 0.35 11.54 -12.91
C ALA A 286 0.10 10.53 -11.77
N TYR A 287 1.10 10.33 -10.92
CA TYR A 287 0.97 9.61 -9.67
C TYR A 287 -0.07 10.29 -8.78
N HIS A 288 -0.88 9.48 -8.08
CA HIS A 288 -2.10 9.85 -7.31
C HIS A 288 -3.37 10.20 -8.09
N VAL A 289 -3.31 10.55 -9.38
CA VAL A 289 -4.52 11.00 -10.12
C VAL A 289 -4.85 10.11 -11.32
N GLY A 290 -3.83 9.54 -11.96
CA GLY A 290 -3.99 8.69 -13.14
C GLY A 290 -4.37 7.24 -12.79
N SER A 291 -5.12 6.60 -13.68
CA SER A 291 -5.30 5.14 -13.73
C SER A 291 -4.76 4.58 -15.04
N LEU A 292 -4.55 3.26 -15.13
CA LEU A 292 -4.11 2.64 -16.38
C LEU A 292 -5.14 2.84 -17.51
N SER A 293 -6.43 2.95 -17.16
CA SER A 293 -7.53 3.16 -18.12
C SER A 293 -7.59 4.58 -18.70
N THR A 294 -7.04 5.57 -17.99
CA THR A 294 -7.01 6.98 -18.41
C THR A 294 -5.73 7.36 -19.15
N SER A 295 -4.80 6.43 -19.35
CA SER A 295 -3.54 6.69 -20.05
C SER A 295 -3.77 6.81 -21.56
N CYS A 296 -3.37 7.94 -22.13
CA CYS A 296 -3.42 8.13 -23.59
C CYS A 296 -2.51 7.15 -24.35
N GLN A 297 -1.45 6.65 -23.71
CA GLN A 297 -0.58 5.61 -24.28
C GLN A 297 -1.31 4.26 -24.38
N ILE A 298 -2.15 3.95 -23.39
CA ILE A 298 -2.99 2.75 -23.40
C ILE A 298 -4.15 2.90 -24.40
N GLU A 299 -4.76 4.07 -24.49
CA GLU A 299 -5.79 4.37 -25.49
C GLU A 299 -5.26 4.16 -26.92
N GLN A 300 -4.07 4.69 -27.22
CA GLN A 300 -3.44 4.52 -28.54
C GLN A 300 -2.97 3.09 -28.81
N LYS A 301 -2.55 2.36 -27.76
CA LYS A 301 -1.99 1.00 -27.89
C LYS A 301 -2.53 0.09 -26.78
N PRO A 302 -3.74 -0.45 -26.91
CA PRO A 302 -4.40 -1.22 -25.86
C PRO A 302 -3.60 -2.45 -25.38
N ASN A 303 -2.86 -3.11 -26.27
CA ASN A 303 -2.02 -4.25 -25.92
C ASN A 303 -0.92 -3.89 -24.91
N PHE A 304 -0.52 -2.62 -24.82
CA PHE A 304 0.44 -2.19 -23.81
C PHE A 304 -0.11 -2.33 -22.38
N LYS A 305 -1.44 -2.30 -22.20
CA LYS A 305 -2.09 -2.57 -20.91
C LYS A 305 -1.76 -3.98 -20.41
N LEU A 306 -1.77 -4.95 -21.32
CA LEU A 306 -1.44 -6.35 -21.01
C LEU A 306 0.04 -6.49 -20.67
N ALA A 307 0.91 -5.79 -21.40
CA ALA A 307 2.34 -5.78 -21.12
C ALA A 307 2.64 -5.29 -19.69
N ILE A 308 2.01 -4.20 -19.26
CA ILE A 308 2.19 -3.65 -17.90
C ILE A 308 1.72 -4.65 -16.84
N LYS A 309 0.52 -5.24 -17.02
CA LYS A 309 -0.01 -6.26 -16.09
C LYS A 309 0.92 -7.48 -16.00
N ALA A 310 1.41 -7.96 -17.14
CA ALA A 310 2.34 -9.09 -17.21
C ALA A 310 3.69 -8.77 -16.53
N ILE A 311 4.25 -7.57 -16.73
CA ILE A 311 5.49 -7.18 -16.05
C ILE A 311 5.29 -7.09 -14.53
N ILE A 312 4.15 -6.56 -14.06
CA ILE A 312 3.81 -6.48 -12.63
C ILE A 312 3.57 -7.88 -12.03
N ALA A 313 3.12 -8.85 -12.82
CA ALA A 313 2.94 -10.24 -12.42
C ALA A 313 4.26 -11.03 -12.27
N LEU A 314 5.38 -10.51 -12.82
CA LEU A 314 6.66 -11.22 -12.75
C LEU A 314 7.15 -11.37 -11.31
N PRO A 315 7.80 -12.49 -10.95
CA PRO A 315 8.34 -12.68 -9.62
C PRO A 315 9.41 -11.63 -9.27
N ASN A 316 9.54 -11.30 -7.99
CA ASN A 316 10.43 -10.23 -7.51
C ASN A 316 11.91 -10.36 -7.97
N ASN A 317 12.39 -11.59 -8.19
CA ASN A 317 13.74 -11.85 -8.69
C ASN A 317 13.94 -11.46 -10.17
N GLN A 318 12.87 -11.20 -10.93
CA GLN A 318 12.93 -10.83 -12.34
C GLN A 318 12.77 -9.32 -12.60
N ILE A 319 12.13 -8.58 -11.69
CA ILE A 319 11.80 -7.15 -11.86
C ILE A 319 12.46 -6.22 -10.84
N ALA A 320 13.31 -6.76 -9.95
CA ALA A 320 14.02 -5.99 -8.91
C ALA A 320 13.09 -5.08 -8.07
N CYS A 321 11.83 -5.49 -7.89
CA CYS A 321 10.82 -4.78 -7.10
C CYS A 321 10.43 -5.62 -5.88
N ASP A 322 10.17 -4.97 -4.75
CA ASP A 322 9.59 -5.64 -3.59
C ASP A 322 8.05 -5.65 -3.66
N GLU A 323 7.42 -6.49 -2.83
CA GLU A 323 5.95 -6.65 -2.80
C GLU A 323 5.25 -5.33 -2.46
N GLN A 324 5.86 -4.49 -1.62
CA GLN A 324 5.32 -3.19 -1.25
C GLN A 324 5.23 -2.25 -2.46
N THR A 325 6.29 -2.18 -3.26
CA THR A 325 6.32 -1.40 -4.51
C THR A 325 5.26 -1.88 -5.48
N ILE A 326 5.13 -3.20 -5.64
CA ILE A 326 4.09 -3.80 -6.51
C ILE A 326 2.69 -3.46 -6.01
N SER A 327 2.44 -3.52 -4.71
CA SER A 327 1.16 -3.13 -4.11
C SER A 327 0.81 -1.67 -4.40
N ILE A 328 1.78 -0.76 -4.26
CA ILE A 328 1.60 0.68 -4.57
C ILE A 328 1.29 0.87 -6.06
N LEU A 329 2.00 0.18 -6.95
CA LEU A 329 1.75 0.26 -8.40
C LEU A 329 0.37 -0.26 -8.78
N LYS A 330 -0.03 -1.43 -8.28
CA LYS A 330 -1.37 -2.00 -8.52
C LYS A 330 -2.46 -1.03 -8.08
N HIS A 331 -2.30 -0.45 -6.89
CA HIS A 331 -3.25 0.50 -6.33
C HIS A 331 -3.35 1.78 -7.16
N TRP A 332 -2.22 2.43 -7.44
CA TRP A 332 -2.19 3.64 -8.26
C TRP A 332 -2.76 3.40 -9.66
N LEU A 333 -2.34 2.32 -10.33
CA LEU A 333 -2.79 2.00 -11.68
C LEU A 333 -4.21 1.42 -11.73
N GLN A 334 -4.85 1.20 -10.57
CA GLN A 334 -6.16 0.58 -10.39
C GLN A 334 -6.26 -0.79 -11.07
N ILE A 335 -5.22 -1.62 -10.92
CA ILE A 335 -5.18 -2.99 -11.43
C ILE A 335 -5.71 -3.91 -10.34
N ARG A 336 -6.82 -4.59 -10.60
CA ARG A 336 -7.40 -5.56 -9.65
C ARG A 336 -6.58 -6.84 -9.62
N GLU A 337 -6.60 -7.57 -8.50
CA GLU A 337 -5.87 -8.83 -8.41
C GLU A 337 -6.36 -9.87 -9.43
N SER A 338 -7.66 -9.88 -9.72
CA SER A 338 -8.25 -10.75 -10.75
C SER A 338 -7.86 -10.39 -12.19
N GLU A 339 -7.24 -9.22 -12.39
CA GLU A 339 -6.73 -8.79 -13.69
C GLU A 339 -5.24 -9.10 -13.89
N ILE A 340 -4.56 -9.58 -12.84
CA ILE A 340 -3.15 -9.97 -12.91
C ILE A 340 -3.09 -11.37 -13.54
N PRO A 341 -2.37 -11.54 -14.66
CA PRO A 341 -2.26 -12.84 -15.32
C PRO A 341 -1.53 -13.86 -14.43
N THR A 342 -1.83 -15.14 -14.61
CA THR A 342 -1.04 -16.21 -13.97
C THR A 342 0.40 -16.22 -14.48
N GLN A 343 1.28 -17.00 -13.87
CA GLN A 343 2.66 -17.13 -14.34
C GLN A 343 2.70 -17.67 -15.78
N GLU A 344 1.91 -18.70 -16.11
CA GLU A 344 1.87 -19.28 -17.45
C GLU A 344 1.33 -18.27 -18.48
N GLU A 345 0.26 -17.54 -18.12
CA GLU A 345 -0.29 -16.49 -18.97
C GLU A 345 0.71 -15.36 -19.19
N THR A 346 1.45 -14.98 -18.15
CA THR A 346 2.50 -13.96 -18.20
C THR A 346 3.59 -14.35 -19.19
N GLU A 347 4.06 -15.60 -19.15
CA GLU A 347 5.05 -16.12 -20.09
C GLU A 347 4.55 -16.08 -21.54
N VAL A 348 3.28 -16.46 -21.78
CA VAL A 348 2.67 -16.39 -23.11
C VAL A 348 2.53 -14.95 -23.59
N ILE A 349 2.07 -14.03 -22.74
CA ILE A 349 1.90 -12.61 -23.08
C ILE A 349 3.25 -11.98 -23.44
N LEU A 350 4.29 -12.23 -22.63
CA LEU A 350 5.61 -11.66 -22.83
C LEU A 350 6.36 -12.26 -24.04
N GLN A 351 5.88 -13.35 -24.62
CA GLN A 351 6.42 -13.91 -25.87
C GLN A 351 5.76 -13.33 -27.13
N GLN A 352 4.67 -12.57 -27.00
CA GLN A 352 3.97 -12.00 -28.16
C GLN A 352 4.82 -10.89 -28.82
N PRO A 353 5.09 -10.95 -30.14
CA PRO A 353 5.95 -9.99 -30.84
C PRO A 353 5.50 -8.53 -30.68
N GLU A 354 4.20 -8.27 -30.70
CA GLU A 354 3.62 -6.94 -30.54
C GLU A 354 3.81 -6.38 -29.12
N ILE A 355 3.75 -7.24 -28.10
CA ILE A 355 4.00 -6.89 -26.69
C ILE A 355 5.47 -6.59 -26.50
N LEU A 356 6.35 -7.49 -26.96
CA LEU A 356 7.81 -7.29 -26.92
C LEU A 356 8.20 -5.99 -27.60
N THR A 357 7.61 -5.67 -28.75
CA THR A 357 7.83 -4.40 -29.44
C THR A 357 7.46 -3.20 -28.54
N GLN A 358 6.35 -3.25 -27.80
CA GLN A 358 5.98 -2.17 -26.87
C GLN A 358 6.95 -2.06 -25.68
N ILE A 359 7.37 -3.19 -25.13
CA ILE A 359 8.28 -3.25 -23.98
C ILE A 359 9.67 -2.69 -24.37
N PHE A 360 10.24 -3.18 -25.47
CA PHE A 360 11.57 -2.77 -25.91
C PHE A 360 11.61 -1.33 -26.41
N SER A 361 10.61 -0.89 -27.19
CA SER A 361 10.57 0.50 -27.68
C SER A 361 10.46 1.56 -26.57
N ARG A 362 10.10 1.14 -25.35
CA ARG A 362 10.00 2.00 -24.16
C ARG A 362 11.10 1.77 -23.13
N GLY A 363 12.05 0.89 -23.43
CA GLY A 363 13.16 0.58 -22.52
C GLY A 363 12.74 -0.13 -21.24
N LEU A 364 11.62 -0.85 -21.24
CA LEU A 364 11.15 -1.63 -20.08
C LEU A 364 11.85 -3.00 -19.96
N ALA A 365 12.56 -3.44 -21.00
CA ALA A 365 13.39 -4.63 -20.95
C ALA A 365 14.63 -4.50 -21.83
N ASN A 366 15.67 -5.26 -21.49
CA ASN A 366 16.84 -5.47 -22.35
C ASN A 366 16.58 -6.59 -23.36
N HIS A 367 17.15 -6.50 -24.57
CA HIS A 367 16.90 -7.47 -25.63
C HIS A 367 17.48 -8.86 -25.34
N LEU A 368 18.68 -8.96 -24.74
CA LEU A 368 19.28 -10.24 -24.35
C LEU A 368 20.25 -10.08 -23.15
N PRO A 369 20.13 -10.94 -22.11
CA PRO A 369 18.93 -11.71 -21.79
C PRO A 369 17.74 -10.76 -21.51
N PRO A 370 16.48 -11.18 -21.77
CA PRO A 370 15.31 -10.41 -21.38
C PRO A 370 15.33 -10.16 -19.88
N SER A 371 15.69 -8.94 -19.51
CA SER A 371 15.69 -8.46 -18.12
C SER A 371 14.76 -7.27 -18.09
N TYR A 372 13.67 -7.40 -17.36
CA TYR A 372 12.67 -6.37 -17.21
C TYR A 372 13.13 -5.39 -16.14
N THR A 373 13.28 -4.13 -16.52
CA THR A 373 13.63 -3.07 -15.57
C THR A 373 12.54 -2.02 -15.58
N LEU A 374 11.97 -1.81 -14.41
CA LEU A 374 11.00 -0.74 -14.20
C LEU A 374 11.67 0.60 -13.90
N LEU A 375 13.00 0.60 -13.76
CA LEU A 375 13.76 1.81 -13.44
C LEU A 375 13.94 2.69 -14.67
N LYS A 376 13.82 3.99 -14.44
CA LYS A 376 14.19 4.98 -15.46
C LYS A 376 15.68 4.81 -15.79
N PRO A 377 16.06 4.65 -17.06
CA PRO A 377 17.46 4.56 -17.44
C PRO A 377 18.23 5.77 -16.92
N ILE A 378 19.30 5.54 -16.15
CA ILE A 378 20.16 6.63 -15.71
C ILE A 378 20.92 7.14 -16.91
N VAL A 379 20.53 8.33 -17.38
CA VAL A 379 21.17 8.99 -18.52
C VAL A 379 22.54 9.51 -18.10
N LYS A 380 23.61 8.80 -18.44
CA LYS A 380 24.97 9.30 -18.22
C LYS A 380 25.28 10.37 -19.27
N ARG A 381 25.76 11.53 -18.83
CA ARG A 381 26.21 12.59 -19.72
C ARG A 381 27.72 12.56 -19.81
N LYS A 382 28.24 12.44 -21.02
CA LYS A 382 29.67 12.50 -21.31
C LYS A 382 29.95 13.72 -22.17
N PHE A 383 30.98 14.46 -21.83
CA PHE A 383 31.44 15.61 -22.63
C PHE A 383 32.78 15.23 -23.25
N GLN A 384 32.88 15.31 -24.57
CA GLN A 384 34.09 14.96 -25.30
C GLN A 384 34.44 16.07 -26.29
N LYS A 385 35.65 16.61 -26.14
CA LYS A 385 36.20 17.60 -27.08
C LYS A 385 36.92 16.86 -28.21
N LEU A 386 36.49 17.07 -29.44
CA LEU A 386 37.08 16.50 -30.64
C LEU A 386 38.27 17.37 -31.06
N THR A 387 39.48 16.80 -30.99
CA THR A 387 40.74 17.49 -31.34
C THR A 387 41.30 17.07 -32.69
N ALA A 388 40.70 16.07 -33.34
CA ALA A 388 41.12 15.54 -34.63
C ALA A 388 39.98 15.60 -35.65
N ASN A 389 40.33 15.61 -36.93
CA ASN A 389 39.37 15.60 -38.05
C ASN A 389 38.63 14.26 -38.16
N PHE A 390 39.13 13.19 -37.53
CA PHE A 390 38.47 11.90 -37.48
C PHE A 390 38.42 11.42 -36.03
N THR A 391 37.26 10.99 -35.55
CA THR A 391 37.09 10.38 -34.23
C THR A 391 36.13 9.20 -34.31
N CYS A 392 36.50 8.10 -33.65
CA CYS A 392 35.60 6.98 -33.41
C CYS A 392 35.15 6.99 -31.95
N ILE A 393 33.85 6.89 -31.72
CA ILE A 393 33.25 6.80 -30.38
C ILE A 393 32.48 5.50 -30.30
N THR A 394 32.83 4.69 -29.30
CA THR A 394 32.11 3.45 -29.02
C THR A 394 31.13 3.66 -27.87
N VAL A 395 29.85 3.37 -28.13
CA VAL A 395 28.77 3.39 -27.14
C VAL A 395 28.25 1.97 -26.95
N LYS A 396 28.16 1.52 -25.70
CA LYS A 396 27.53 0.23 -25.38
C LYS A 396 26.01 0.42 -25.33
N GLY A 397 25.27 -0.35 -26.12
CA GLY A 397 23.83 -0.19 -26.38
C GLY A 397 22.92 -0.37 -25.17
N GLU A 398 23.35 -1.12 -24.14
CA GLU A 398 22.58 -1.27 -22.90
C GLU A 398 22.68 -0.06 -21.95
N ARG A 399 23.45 0.97 -22.32
CA ARG A 399 23.60 2.19 -21.54
C ARG A 399 22.83 3.31 -22.19
N CYS A 400 21.98 3.97 -21.42
CA CYS A 400 21.46 5.27 -21.79
C CYS A 400 22.56 6.32 -21.55
N GLU A 401 23.26 6.72 -22.62
CA GLU A 401 24.33 7.71 -22.56
C GLU A 401 24.07 8.83 -23.57
N ILE A 402 24.17 10.08 -23.11
CA ILE A 402 24.21 11.26 -23.97
C ILE A 402 25.66 11.73 -24.04
N THR A 403 26.25 11.69 -25.23
CA THR A 403 27.59 12.22 -25.47
C THR A 403 27.50 13.58 -26.16
N TYR A 404 27.92 14.63 -25.46
CA TYR A 404 28.07 15.98 -25.99
C TYR A 404 29.44 16.14 -26.63
N LEU A 405 29.45 16.51 -27.90
CA LEU A 405 30.67 16.66 -28.68
C LEU A 405 30.96 18.13 -28.92
N THR A 406 32.13 18.58 -28.47
CA THR A 406 32.62 19.93 -28.73
C THR A 406 33.70 19.87 -29.79
N THR A 407 33.50 20.53 -30.92
CA THR A 407 34.47 20.59 -32.01
C THR A 407 35.20 21.93 -32.03
N PHE A 408 36.32 22.01 -32.75
CA PHE A 408 36.81 23.28 -33.26
C PHE A 408 35.85 23.83 -34.35
N PRO A 409 36.00 25.09 -34.83
CA PRO A 409 35.19 25.63 -35.91
C PRO A 409 35.30 24.78 -37.19
N ILE A 410 34.18 24.24 -37.64
CA ILE A 410 34.09 23.33 -38.79
C ILE A 410 33.13 23.88 -39.84
N PHE A 411 33.42 23.60 -41.10
CA PHE A 411 32.56 23.89 -42.23
C PHE A 411 31.53 22.77 -42.41
N ARG A 412 31.95 21.50 -42.27
CA ARG A 412 31.12 20.31 -42.44
C ARG A 412 31.47 19.22 -41.43
N ALA A 413 30.49 18.38 -41.13
CA ALA A 413 30.67 17.15 -40.38
C ALA A 413 29.94 16.00 -41.07
N TRP A 414 30.54 14.81 -41.03
CA TRP A 414 29.90 13.55 -41.39
C TRP A 414 29.88 12.64 -40.18
N ILE A 415 28.72 12.06 -39.89
CA ILE A 415 28.53 11.12 -38.79
C ILE A 415 27.99 9.83 -39.39
N THR A 416 28.72 8.74 -39.17
CA THR A 416 28.31 7.39 -39.59
C THR A 416 28.20 6.53 -38.36
N VAL A 417 27.06 5.85 -38.20
CA VAL A 417 26.84 4.91 -37.09
C VAL A 417 26.82 3.50 -37.66
N SER A 418 27.64 2.61 -37.10
CA SER A 418 27.52 1.18 -37.30
C SER A 418 27.23 0.50 -35.97
N SER A 419 26.51 -0.61 -36.00
CA SER A 419 26.15 -1.37 -34.80
C SER A 419 26.60 -2.81 -34.97
N THR A 420 27.17 -3.38 -33.92
CA THR A 420 27.60 -4.78 -33.85
C THR A 420 26.96 -5.41 -32.61
N LEU A 421 26.42 -6.62 -32.76
CA LEU A 421 25.93 -7.42 -31.64
C LEU A 421 27.01 -8.43 -31.26
N ASP A 422 27.47 -8.39 -30.02
CA ASP A 422 28.31 -9.44 -29.46
C ASP A 422 27.41 -10.57 -28.95
N ILE A 423 27.53 -11.74 -29.56
CA ILE A 423 26.69 -12.91 -29.29
C ILE A 423 27.01 -13.51 -27.91
N GLU A 424 28.28 -13.44 -27.47
CA GLU A 424 28.69 -14.03 -26.19
C GLU A 424 28.26 -13.19 -25.01
N SER A 425 28.47 -11.87 -25.08
CA SER A 425 28.06 -10.96 -24.01
C SER A 425 26.61 -10.49 -24.13
N THR A 426 25.94 -10.82 -25.22
CA THR A 426 24.61 -10.34 -25.60
C THR A 426 24.47 -8.82 -25.68
N THR A 427 25.58 -8.09 -25.64
CA THR A 427 25.58 -6.63 -25.66
C THR A 427 25.65 -6.09 -27.08
N THR A 428 24.86 -5.04 -27.35
CA THR A 428 25.03 -4.28 -28.59
C THR A 428 26.12 -3.22 -28.40
N GLN A 429 26.94 -3.00 -29.42
CA GLN A 429 27.94 -1.93 -29.46
C GLN A 429 27.69 -1.07 -30.70
N HIS A 430 27.57 0.23 -30.48
CA HIS A 430 27.43 1.24 -31.53
C HIS A 430 28.77 1.96 -31.71
N ASN A 431 29.32 1.90 -32.92
CA ASN A 431 30.52 2.63 -33.30
C ASN A 431 30.11 3.84 -34.11
N ILE A 432 30.38 5.03 -33.58
CA ILE A 432 30.05 6.32 -34.17
C ILE A 432 31.34 6.90 -34.74
N HIS A 433 31.44 6.91 -36.07
CA HIS A 433 32.53 7.55 -36.79
C HIS A 433 32.16 8.99 -37.13
N ILE A 434 33.04 9.92 -36.79
CA ILE A 434 32.82 11.35 -36.97
C ILE A 434 34.00 11.91 -37.76
N THR A 435 33.71 12.49 -38.90
CA THR A 435 34.68 13.17 -39.76
C THR A 435 34.33 14.66 -39.80
N LEU A 436 35.31 15.52 -39.53
CA LEU A 436 35.16 16.97 -39.43
C LEU A 436 36.01 17.66 -40.52
N ASP A 437 35.40 18.64 -41.18
CA ASP A 437 36.04 19.49 -42.18
C ASP A 437 36.26 20.90 -41.61
N PRO A 438 37.49 21.34 -41.31
CA PRO A 438 37.75 22.64 -40.68
C PRO A 438 37.41 23.83 -41.59
N ILE A 439 37.10 24.98 -41.00
CA ILE A 439 36.98 26.25 -41.75
C ILE A 439 38.37 26.80 -42.05
N GLY A 440 38.78 26.80 -43.33
CA GLY A 440 39.99 27.47 -43.84
C GLY A 440 41.02 26.53 -44.48
N PRO A 441 42.04 27.07 -45.17
CA PRO A 441 43.10 26.25 -45.76
C PRO A 441 43.84 25.54 -44.64
N THR A 442 43.67 24.22 -44.57
CA THR A 442 44.44 23.33 -43.72
C THR A 442 45.91 23.63 -43.99
N ILE A 443 46.63 24.19 -43.02
CA ILE A 443 48.09 24.10 -43.02
C ILE A 443 48.40 22.62 -42.77
N LEU A 444 48.27 21.81 -43.82
CA LEU A 444 48.74 20.45 -43.95
C LEU A 444 50.28 20.50 -44.01
N LYS A 445 50.90 20.84 -42.87
CA LYS A 445 52.31 20.54 -42.62
C LYS A 445 52.35 19.77 -41.30
N GLN A 446 52.84 18.53 -41.39
CA GLN A 446 53.10 17.58 -40.29
C GLN A 446 51.96 16.63 -39.90
N ALA A 447 51.56 15.74 -40.81
CA ALA A 447 51.10 14.39 -40.44
C ALA A 447 51.14 13.46 -41.66
N SER A 448 52.33 13.25 -42.22
CA SER A 448 52.57 12.30 -43.31
C SER A 448 53.88 11.55 -43.03
N THR A 449 53.94 10.85 -41.90
CA THR A 449 54.94 9.82 -41.61
C THR A 449 54.42 8.93 -40.49
N SER A 450 53.54 7.97 -40.81
CA SER A 450 53.43 6.64 -40.17
C SER A 450 52.11 5.96 -40.58
N TRP A 451 52.05 5.45 -41.81
CA TRP A 451 51.06 4.45 -42.22
C TRP A 451 51.74 3.32 -43.00
N GLU A 452 52.87 2.85 -42.49
CA GLU A 452 53.46 1.55 -42.82
C GLU A 452 53.93 0.88 -41.53
N ALA A 453 53.05 0.09 -40.91
CA ALA A 453 53.30 -1.12 -40.11
C ALA A 453 51.95 -1.70 -39.65
#